data_AF-B2VI76-F1
#
_entry.id   AF-B2VI76-F1
#
_cell.length_a   1.000
_cell.length_b   1.000
_cell.length_c   1.000
_cell.angle_alpha   90.00
_cell.angle_beta   90.00
_cell.angle_gamma   90.00
#
_symmetry.space_group_name_H-M   'P 1'
#
loop_
_entity.id
_entity.type
_entity.pdbx_description
1 polymer ?
#
loop_
_entity_poly.entity_id
_entity_poly.type
_entity_poly.pdbx_seq_one_letter_code
_entity_poly.pdbx_strand_id
1 'polypeptide(L)'
;MKKVIKFILLLASVGEACAITPGPMVQRTLFSADVVSSACHVVVEAVGDGGSRLTFDTYRKSTAAAVPPRDFILRLYESGATVQGCSAFQVGQVASLEFGNPGQLDAGGVVTRGAGDGIRVAVKALDAQADFRGRLTEANSHVNYPVDFAAKGQFSFRAQPVIPSGVKAGEYSGALSFVVIYQ
;
A
#
# COMPACT_ATOMS: atom_id res chain seq x y z
N MET A 1 23.29 -96.52 16.61
CA MET A 1 22.18 -97.41 17.02
C MET A 1 20.89 -96.66 16.71
N LYS A 2 20.27 -96.87 15.53
CA LYS A 2 19.22 -97.86 15.21
C LYS A 2 17.92 -97.69 16.03
N LYS A 3 16.84 -97.39 15.29
CA LYS A 3 15.40 -97.69 15.51
C LYS A 3 14.56 -96.64 16.26
N VAL A 4 13.28 -96.35 15.95
CA VAL A 4 12.33 -96.57 14.83
C VAL A 4 11.01 -95.89 15.27
N ILE A 5 10.41 -95.11 14.37
CA ILE A 5 8.95 -94.94 14.05
C ILE A 5 7.94 -94.67 15.17
N LYS A 6 7.15 -93.59 15.01
CA LYS A 6 5.69 -93.69 14.79
C LYS A 6 5.10 -92.47 14.09
N PHE A 7 4.33 -92.81 13.05
CA PHE A 7 3.60 -91.97 12.12
C PHE A 7 2.20 -91.75 12.70
N ILE A 8 1.75 -90.51 12.87
CA ILE A 8 0.33 -90.18 13.04
C ILE A 8 0.04 -88.91 12.23
N LEU A 9 -0.70 -89.13 11.14
CA LEU A 9 -1.48 -88.16 10.38
C LEU A 9 -2.67 -87.71 11.26
N LEU A 10 -3.05 -86.43 11.30
CA LEU A 10 -4.46 -85.99 11.35
C LEU A 10 -4.60 -84.45 11.30
N LEU A 11 -5.37 -84.03 10.30
CA LEU A 11 -6.34 -82.92 10.23
C LEU A 11 -5.85 -81.49 10.02
N ALA A 12 -6.21 -81.02 8.82
CA ALA A 12 -6.37 -79.63 8.45
C ALA A 12 -7.29 -78.88 9.44
N SER A 13 -6.84 -77.71 9.85
CA SER A 13 -7.72 -76.57 10.11
C SER A 13 -7.12 -75.38 9.39
N VAL A 14 -7.77 -74.99 8.30
CA VAL A 14 -7.55 -73.74 7.60
C VAL A 14 -8.08 -72.65 8.52
N GLY A 15 -7.21 -72.14 9.40
CA GLY A 15 -7.47 -70.91 10.14
C GLY A 15 -6.96 -69.77 9.29
N GLU A 16 -7.87 -69.08 8.59
CA GLU A 16 -7.59 -67.80 7.96
C GLU A 16 -7.17 -66.81 9.06
N ALA A 17 -5.86 -66.66 9.24
CA ALA A 17 -5.33 -65.48 9.86
C ALA A 17 -5.65 -64.30 8.93
N CYS A 18 -6.61 -63.47 9.33
CA CYS A 18 -6.87 -62.18 8.71
C CYS A 18 -5.57 -61.36 8.80
N ALA A 19 -4.75 -61.40 7.75
CA ALA A 19 -3.67 -60.46 7.56
C ALA A 19 -4.31 -59.10 7.25
N ILE A 20 -4.45 -58.27 8.29
CA ILE A 20 -4.79 -56.86 8.12
C ILE A 20 -3.55 -56.22 7.51
N THR A 21 -3.46 -56.18 6.19
CA THR A 21 -2.53 -55.30 5.49
C THR A 21 -2.82 -53.88 5.93
N PRO A 22 -1.87 -53.14 6.54
CA PRO A 22 -2.04 -51.72 6.73
C PRO A 22 -2.07 -51.12 5.32
N GLY A 23 -3.24 -50.68 4.87
CA GLY A 23 -3.32 -49.81 3.71
C GLY A 23 -2.41 -48.61 3.95
N PRO A 24 -1.71 -48.09 2.92
CA PRO A 24 -0.85 -46.93 3.09
C PRO A 24 -1.66 -45.81 3.74
N MET A 25 -1.21 -45.35 4.91
CA MET A 25 -1.83 -44.23 5.62
C MET A 25 -1.56 -42.96 4.79
N VAL A 26 -2.47 -42.63 3.87
CA VAL A 26 -2.39 -41.40 3.08
C VAL A 26 -2.90 -40.26 3.95
N GLN A 27 -1.99 -39.58 4.66
CA GLN A 27 -2.30 -38.33 5.32
C GLN A 27 -2.35 -37.22 4.26
N ARG A 28 -3.55 -36.78 3.92
CA ARG A 28 -3.78 -35.73 2.93
C ARG A 28 -4.02 -34.40 3.65
N THR A 29 -2.98 -33.58 3.77
CA THR A 29 -3.12 -32.22 4.30
C THR A 29 -3.61 -31.31 3.19
N LEU A 30 -4.86 -30.86 3.27
CA LEU A 30 -5.44 -29.88 2.35
C LEU A 30 -5.21 -28.49 2.95
N PHE A 31 -4.35 -27.68 2.33
CA PHE A 31 -4.24 -26.27 2.65
C PHE A 31 -5.23 -25.52 1.76
N SER A 32 -6.27 -24.94 2.37
CA SER A 32 -7.14 -23.96 1.73
C SER A 32 -6.84 -22.61 2.37
N ALA A 33 -6.34 -21.67 1.57
CA ALA A 33 -6.10 -20.29 1.99
C ALA A 33 -6.83 -19.38 1.02
N ASP A 34 -7.81 -18.63 1.52
CA ASP A 34 -8.41 -17.54 0.78
C ASP A 34 -7.45 -16.34 0.81
N VAL A 35 -6.79 -16.08 -0.31
CA VAL A 35 -6.00 -14.85 -0.49
C VAL A 35 -6.96 -13.75 -0.91
N VAL A 36 -7.49 -13.02 0.07
CA VAL A 36 -8.24 -11.79 -0.20
C VAL A 36 -7.21 -10.69 -0.47
N SER A 37 -7.27 -10.02 -1.62
CA SER A 37 -6.50 -8.80 -1.84
C SER A 37 -6.98 -7.76 -0.83
N SER A 38 -6.25 -7.56 0.26
CA SER A 38 -6.56 -6.51 1.21
C SER A 38 -6.32 -5.16 0.52
N ALA A 39 -7.37 -4.55 -0.01
CA ALA A 39 -7.31 -3.14 -0.35
C ALA A 39 -7.23 -2.38 0.98
N CYS A 40 -6.10 -1.71 1.23
CA CYS A 40 -5.97 -0.88 2.42
C CYS A 40 -7.02 0.24 2.37
N HIS A 41 -7.66 0.52 3.49
CA HIS A 41 -8.45 1.74 3.62
C HIS A 41 -7.49 2.93 3.81
N VAL A 42 -7.66 3.99 3.02
CA VAL A 42 -6.77 5.16 3.04
C VAL A 42 -7.47 6.38 3.61
N VAL A 43 -6.81 7.05 4.55
CA VAL A 43 -7.23 8.33 5.12
C VAL A 43 -6.17 9.38 4.77
N VAL A 44 -6.62 10.53 4.29
CA VAL A 44 -5.76 11.69 4.03
C VAL A 44 -6.00 12.71 5.15
N GLU A 45 -4.95 13.06 5.86
CA GLU A 45 -5.00 13.98 6.99
C GLU A 45 -4.11 15.20 6.73
N ALA A 46 -4.74 16.36 6.57
CA ALA A 46 -4.06 17.65 6.63
C ALA A 46 -3.58 17.89 8.07
N VAL A 47 -2.29 18.14 8.24
CA VAL A 47 -1.71 18.39 9.56
C VAL A 47 -2.32 19.65 10.15
N GLY A 48 -3.01 19.50 11.29
CA GLY A 48 -3.67 20.59 12.03
C GLY A 48 -5.18 20.73 11.82
N ASP A 49 -5.72 20.21 10.71
CA ASP A 49 -7.15 20.39 10.35
C ASP A 49 -7.93 19.06 10.27
N GLY A 50 -7.26 17.91 10.28
CA GLY A 50 -7.88 16.59 10.39
C GLY A 50 -8.67 16.09 9.18
N GLY A 51 -8.72 16.86 8.08
CA GLY A 51 -9.42 16.51 6.84
C GLY A 51 -8.50 16.41 5.62
N SER A 52 -9.04 16.01 4.47
CA SER A 52 -8.29 15.88 3.21
C SER A 52 -8.09 17.20 2.44
N ARG A 53 -8.63 18.31 2.95
CA ARG A 53 -8.57 19.63 2.31
C ARG A 53 -7.44 20.45 2.90
N LEU A 54 -6.50 20.87 2.04
CA LEU A 54 -5.44 21.82 2.39
C LEU A 54 -5.89 23.24 2.08
N THR A 55 -5.89 24.09 3.10
CA THR A 55 -6.15 25.53 2.95
C THR A 55 -4.83 26.28 3.13
N PHE A 56 -4.50 27.14 2.18
CA PHE A 56 -3.30 27.96 2.21
C PHE A 56 -3.65 29.41 2.55
N ASP A 57 -2.71 30.13 3.16
CA ASP A 57 -2.89 31.52 3.51
C ASP A 57 -2.99 32.43 2.28
N THR A 58 -3.51 33.65 2.50
CA THR A 58 -3.65 34.65 1.45
C THR A 58 -2.30 35.19 1.01
N TYR A 59 -1.97 35.03 -0.28
CA TYR A 59 -0.85 35.70 -0.91
C TYR A 59 -1.14 37.19 -1.14
N ARG A 60 -0.29 38.08 -0.62
CA ARG A 60 -0.38 39.52 -0.86
C ARG A 60 0.70 39.95 -1.85
N LYS A 61 0.28 40.36 -3.04
CA LYS A 61 1.19 40.86 -4.10
C LYS A 61 2.08 42.03 -3.65
N SER A 62 1.58 42.88 -2.76
CA SER A 62 2.30 44.06 -2.28
C SER A 62 3.57 43.72 -1.49
N THR A 63 3.57 42.60 -0.77
CA THR A 63 4.72 42.15 0.03
C THR A 63 5.52 41.05 -0.67
N ALA A 64 4.91 40.37 -1.65
CA ALA A 64 5.47 39.20 -2.32
C ALA A 64 5.96 38.11 -1.33
N ALA A 65 5.42 38.10 -0.12
CA ALA A 65 5.79 37.13 0.90
C ALA A 65 5.35 35.73 0.47
N ALA A 66 6.23 34.74 0.66
CA ALA A 66 5.91 33.36 0.37
C ALA A 66 4.75 32.88 1.25
N VAL A 67 3.79 32.18 0.65
CA VAL A 67 2.72 31.50 1.38
C VAL A 67 3.34 30.29 2.10
N PRO A 68 3.11 30.07 3.41
CA PRO A 68 3.67 28.93 4.11
C PRO A 68 3.23 27.57 3.52
N PRO A 69 4.10 26.55 3.58
CA PRO A 69 3.73 25.20 3.17
C PRO A 69 2.74 24.57 4.16
N ARG A 70 2.01 23.55 3.69
CA ARG A 70 1.16 22.69 4.51
C ARG A 70 1.59 21.24 4.36
N ASP A 71 1.68 20.55 5.48
CA ASP A 71 2.00 19.13 5.50
C ASP A 71 0.71 18.31 5.56
N PHE A 72 0.75 17.13 4.95
CA PHE A 72 -0.34 16.16 5.02
C PHE A 72 0.22 14.74 5.11
N ILE A 73 -0.58 13.86 5.68
CA ILE A 73 -0.22 12.47 5.95
C ILE A 73 -1.23 11.58 5.25
N LEU A 74 -0.74 10.58 4.53
CA LEU A 74 -1.53 9.46 4.05
C LEU A 74 -1.41 8.33 5.07
N ARG A 75 -2.53 7.96 5.69
CA ARG A 75 -2.61 6.85 6.63
C ARG A 75 -3.35 5.69 6.00
N LEU A 76 -2.77 4.51 6.06
CA LEU A 76 -3.35 3.29 5.53
C LEU A 76 -3.64 2.32 6.66
N TYR A 77 -4.81 1.69 6.56
CA TYR A 77 -5.34 0.77 7.55
C TYR A 77 -5.75 -0.52 6.86
N GLU A 78 -5.60 -1.64 7.56
CA GLU A 78 -6.30 -2.87 7.23
C GLU A 78 -7.82 -2.62 7.28
N SER A 79 -8.59 -3.29 6.42
CA SER A 79 -10.04 -3.09 6.38
C SER A 79 -10.68 -3.40 7.74
N GLY A 80 -11.36 -2.42 8.32
CA GLY A 80 -11.98 -2.53 9.65
C GLY A 80 -11.03 -2.33 10.84
N ALA A 81 -9.73 -2.07 10.61
CA ALA A 81 -8.77 -1.78 11.67
C ALA A 81 -8.80 -0.31 12.10
N THR A 82 -8.59 -0.09 13.41
CA THR A 82 -8.36 1.24 14.00
C THR A 82 -6.88 1.53 14.21
N VAL A 83 -6.04 0.51 14.09
CA VAL A 83 -4.59 0.61 14.17
C VAL A 83 -4.03 0.79 12.77
N GLN A 84 -3.19 1.79 12.62
CA GLN A 84 -2.52 2.10 11.36
C GLN A 84 -1.57 0.97 10.96
N GLY A 85 -1.50 0.71 9.66
CA GLY A 85 -0.70 -0.34 9.06
C GLY A 85 -1.56 -1.16 8.09
N CYS A 86 -0.90 -1.75 7.10
CA CYS A 86 -1.59 -2.57 6.13
C CYS A 86 -0.70 -3.72 5.66
N SER A 87 -1.20 -4.94 5.81
CA SER A 87 -0.47 -6.16 5.45
C SER A 87 -0.34 -6.36 3.95
N ALA A 88 -1.18 -5.68 3.14
CA ALA A 88 -1.15 -5.73 1.68
C ALA A 88 0.24 -5.38 1.09
N PHE A 89 0.98 -4.49 1.76
CA PHE A 89 2.34 -4.14 1.34
C PHE A 89 3.32 -5.30 1.46
N GLN A 90 3.09 -6.25 2.38
CA GLN A 90 3.98 -7.41 2.60
C GLN A 90 3.94 -8.43 1.46
N VAL A 91 2.93 -8.34 0.58
CA VAL A 91 2.78 -9.23 -0.58
C VAL A 91 3.74 -8.84 -1.71
N GLY A 92 4.18 -7.58 -1.72
CA GLY A 92 5.12 -7.03 -2.70
C GLY A 92 6.55 -6.89 -2.18
N GLN A 93 7.46 -6.49 -3.07
CA GLN A 93 8.80 -6.00 -2.74
C GLN A 93 8.87 -4.47 -2.61
N VAL A 94 7.96 -3.74 -3.27
CA VAL A 94 7.93 -2.28 -3.27
C VAL A 94 6.49 -1.77 -3.16
N ALA A 95 6.31 -0.72 -2.35
CA ALA A 95 5.06 0.03 -2.29
C ALA A 95 5.18 1.31 -3.13
N SER A 96 4.32 1.48 -4.13
CA SER A 96 4.36 2.65 -5.00
C SER A 96 3.11 3.51 -4.80
N LEU A 97 3.30 4.81 -4.64
CA LEU A 97 2.23 5.81 -4.66
C LEU A 97 2.33 6.59 -5.97
N GLU A 98 1.33 6.42 -6.84
CA GLU A 98 1.23 7.18 -8.08
C GLU A 98 0.24 8.32 -7.91
N PHE A 99 0.67 9.54 -8.24
CA PHE A 99 -0.09 10.78 -8.03
C PHE A 99 -0.58 11.37 -9.34
N GLY A 100 -1.80 11.90 -9.31
CA GLY A 100 -2.39 12.68 -10.38
C GLY A 100 -3.19 11.86 -11.38
N ASN A 101 -4.43 12.27 -11.58
CA ASN A 101 -5.19 11.93 -12.80
C ASN A 101 -4.82 12.90 -13.93
N PRO A 102 -5.17 12.59 -15.20
CA PRO A 102 -4.94 13.49 -16.32
C PRO A 102 -5.42 14.92 -16.04
N GLY A 103 -4.52 15.89 -16.23
CA GLY A 103 -4.79 17.32 -16.01
C GLY A 103 -4.74 17.79 -14.56
N GLN A 104 -4.40 16.94 -13.59
CA GLN A 104 -4.13 17.35 -12.20
C GLN A 104 -2.67 17.74 -11.96
N LEU A 105 -1.74 17.18 -12.72
CA LEU A 105 -0.32 17.52 -12.71
C LEU A 105 0.11 18.06 -14.08
N ASP A 106 1.09 18.95 -14.08
CA ASP A 106 1.87 19.34 -15.25
C ASP A 106 3.36 19.43 -14.89
N ALA A 107 4.19 19.98 -15.79
CA ALA A 107 5.62 20.18 -15.55
C ALA A 107 5.93 21.09 -14.33
N GLY A 108 4.99 21.93 -13.92
CA GLY A 108 5.12 22.86 -12.80
C GLY A 108 4.65 22.32 -11.45
N GLY A 109 3.82 21.27 -11.44
CA GLY A 109 3.29 20.61 -10.24
C GLY A 109 1.78 20.40 -10.31
N VAL A 110 1.10 20.44 -9.15
CA VAL A 110 -0.37 20.32 -9.11
C VAL A 110 -1.00 21.55 -9.73
N VAL A 111 -1.87 21.32 -10.72
CA VAL A 111 -2.60 22.35 -11.44
C VAL A 111 -3.69 22.93 -10.55
N THR A 112 -3.73 24.25 -10.45
CA THR A 112 -4.85 24.98 -9.85
C THR A 112 -5.61 25.73 -10.93
N ARG A 113 -6.92 25.88 -10.72
CA ARG A 113 -7.85 26.61 -11.58
C ARG A 113 -8.49 27.75 -10.82
N GLY A 114 -8.82 28.83 -11.51
CA GLY A 114 -9.53 29.97 -10.91
C GLY A 114 -9.29 31.28 -11.63
N ALA A 115 -9.06 32.35 -10.87
CA ALA A 115 -9.08 33.74 -11.34
C ALA A 115 -8.14 34.07 -12.53
N GLY A 116 -7.11 33.25 -12.76
CA GLY A 116 -6.24 33.37 -13.92
C GLY A 116 -5.36 32.16 -14.17
N ASP A 117 -5.65 31.04 -13.50
CA ASP A 117 -4.79 29.86 -13.42
C ASP A 117 -3.31 30.20 -13.11
N GLY A 118 -2.40 29.28 -13.41
CA GLY A 118 -0.96 29.55 -13.35
C GLY A 118 -0.30 29.45 -11.96
N ILE A 119 -1.06 29.36 -10.85
CA ILE A 119 -0.49 28.88 -9.58
C ILE A 119 -0.31 27.36 -9.67
N ARG A 120 0.83 26.87 -9.19
CA ARG A 120 1.08 25.44 -9.00
C ARG A 120 1.29 25.13 -7.54
N VAL A 121 0.86 23.97 -7.10
CA VAL A 121 1.20 23.47 -5.77
C VAL A 121 2.29 22.42 -5.93
N ALA A 122 3.48 22.71 -5.40
CA ALA A 122 4.57 21.76 -5.35
C ALA A 122 4.31 20.77 -4.21
N VAL A 123 4.09 19.51 -4.55
CA VAL A 123 3.97 18.41 -3.58
C VAL A 123 5.25 17.59 -3.60
N LYS A 124 5.76 17.22 -2.42
CA LYS A 124 6.96 16.38 -2.27
C LYS A 124 6.86 15.47 -1.05
N ALA A 125 7.45 14.29 -1.14
CA ALA A 125 7.61 13.39 -0.01
C ALA A 125 8.58 13.98 1.04
N LEU A 126 8.27 13.77 2.31
CA LEU A 126 9.10 14.17 3.45
C LEU A 126 9.84 12.98 4.07
N ASP A 127 9.33 11.77 3.87
CA ASP A 127 9.90 10.56 4.45
C ASP A 127 11.31 10.29 3.92
N ALA A 128 12.21 9.83 4.79
CA ALA A 128 13.59 9.56 4.40
C ALA A 128 13.71 8.39 3.41
N GLN A 129 12.74 7.47 3.47
CA GLN A 129 12.68 6.21 2.75
C GLN A 129 12.07 6.33 1.34
N ALA A 130 11.48 7.48 1.01
CA ALA A 130 10.99 7.77 -0.34
C ALA A 130 12.17 7.84 -1.32
N ASP A 131 12.09 7.09 -2.42
CA ASP A 131 13.09 7.12 -3.49
C ASP A 131 13.14 8.48 -4.21
N PHE A 132 11.97 9.14 -4.32
CA PHE A 132 11.81 10.46 -4.90
C PHE A 132 11.22 11.44 -3.89
N ARG A 133 11.99 12.50 -3.62
CA ARG A 133 11.60 13.61 -2.72
C ARG A 133 11.58 14.96 -3.42
N GLY A 134 11.63 14.94 -4.75
CA GLY A 134 11.50 16.12 -5.59
C GLY A 134 10.04 16.59 -5.69
N ARG A 135 9.82 17.62 -6.51
CA ARG A 135 8.47 18.07 -6.83
C ARG A 135 7.78 17.02 -7.71
N LEU A 136 6.60 16.56 -7.31
CA LEU A 136 5.74 15.74 -8.15
C LEU A 136 5.25 16.54 -9.35
N THR A 137 5.41 15.95 -10.53
CA THR A 137 5.00 16.51 -11.83
C THR A 137 4.39 15.41 -12.67
N GLU A 138 3.83 15.74 -13.82
CA GLU A 138 3.33 14.75 -14.78
C GLU A 138 4.43 13.74 -15.21
N ALA A 139 5.69 14.19 -15.27
CA ALA A 139 6.83 13.32 -15.61
C ALA A 139 7.38 12.52 -14.43
N ASN A 140 7.09 12.93 -13.19
CA ASN A 140 7.60 12.33 -11.96
C ASN A 140 6.47 12.23 -10.94
N SER A 141 5.49 11.37 -11.22
CA SER A 141 4.27 11.18 -10.43
C SER A 141 4.36 10.03 -9.43
N HIS A 142 5.42 9.22 -9.47
CA HIS A 142 5.58 8.05 -8.63
C HIS A 142 6.51 8.31 -7.44
N VAL A 143 6.15 7.77 -6.28
CA VAL A 143 7.03 7.69 -5.12
C VAL A 143 7.00 6.27 -4.59
N ASN A 144 8.18 5.65 -4.54
CA ASN A 144 8.34 4.28 -4.11
C ASN A 144 8.94 4.22 -2.71
N TYR A 145 8.51 3.21 -1.97
CA TYR A 145 8.88 2.98 -0.58
C TYR A 145 9.26 1.51 -0.35
N PRO A 146 10.29 1.26 0.48
CA PRO A 146 10.54 -0.07 1.04
C PRO A 146 9.32 -0.60 1.77
N VAL A 147 9.05 -1.90 1.61
CA VAL A 147 7.85 -2.56 2.15
C VAL A 147 7.78 -2.54 3.66
N ASP A 148 8.92 -2.67 4.35
CA ASP A 148 9.01 -2.60 5.81
C ASP A 148 8.59 -1.23 6.36
N PHE A 149 8.88 -0.16 5.60
CA PHE A 149 8.38 1.18 5.89
C PHE A 149 6.89 1.30 5.55
N ALA A 150 6.50 0.90 4.34
CA ALA A 150 5.13 1.04 3.83
C ALA A 150 4.10 0.26 4.64
N ALA A 151 4.45 -0.92 5.16
CA ALA A 151 3.59 -1.75 6.00
C ALA A 151 3.13 -1.03 7.29
N LYS A 152 3.88 0.00 7.74
CA LYS A 152 3.48 0.85 8.87
C LYS A 152 2.31 1.78 8.52
N GLY A 153 2.02 1.97 7.23
CA GLY A 153 0.86 2.69 6.74
C GLY A 153 0.88 4.20 6.99
N GLN A 154 2.06 4.85 7.04
CA GLN A 154 2.17 6.31 7.13
C GLN A 154 3.11 6.84 6.05
N PHE A 155 2.64 7.81 5.28
CA PHE A 155 3.44 8.52 4.30
C PHE A 155 3.24 10.03 4.46
N SER A 156 4.33 10.78 4.55
CA SER A 156 4.31 12.20 4.92
C SER A 156 4.70 13.06 3.72
N PHE A 157 3.89 14.09 3.43
CA PHE A 157 4.09 14.96 2.27
C PHE A 157 3.97 16.43 2.67
N ARG A 158 4.59 17.29 1.85
CA ARG A 158 4.49 18.74 1.94
C ARG A 158 3.97 19.33 0.65
N ALA A 159 2.94 20.18 0.77
CA ALA A 159 2.38 20.97 -0.31
C ALA A 159 2.78 22.44 -0.14
N GLN A 160 3.29 23.06 -1.21
CA GLN A 160 3.77 24.44 -1.20
C GLN A 160 3.25 25.18 -2.44
N PRO A 161 2.45 26.25 -2.30
CA PRO A 161 2.08 27.09 -3.43
C PRO A 161 3.30 27.76 -4.05
N VAL A 162 3.38 27.72 -5.38
CA VAL A 162 4.38 28.37 -6.22
C VAL A 162 3.64 29.44 -7.01
N ILE A 163 3.89 30.69 -6.67
CA ILE A 163 3.11 31.83 -7.15
C ILE A 163 3.96 32.65 -8.11
N PRO A 164 3.61 32.71 -9.41
CA PRO A 164 4.34 33.54 -10.37
C PRO A 164 4.06 35.03 -10.16
N SER A 165 4.96 35.89 -10.63
CA SER A 165 4.82 37.36 -10.52
C SER A 165 3.56 37.89 -11.23
N GLY A 166 3.13 37.25 -12.31
CA GLY A 166 1.96 37.61 -13.11
C GLY A 166 0.61 37.04 -12.62
N VAL A 167 0.56 36.43 -11.43
CA VAL A 167 -0.67 35.80 -10.89
C VAL A 167 -1.85 36.79 -10.87
N LYS A 168 -3.08 36.37 -11.14
CA LYS A 168 -4.27 37.25 -11.01
C LYS A 168 -4.84 37.21 -9.58
N ALA A 169 -5.50 38.28 -9.16
CA ALA A 169 -6.16 38.29 -7.86
C ALA A 169 -7.46 37.48 -7.92
N GLY A 170 -7.71 36.66 -6.91
CA GLY A 170 -8.92 35.85 -6.75
C GLY A 170 -8.61 34.46 -6.19
N GLU A 171 -9.61 33.59 -6.18
CA GLU A 171 -9.48 32.23 -5.64
C GLU A 171 -8.89 31.25 -6.65
N TYR A 172 -8.18 30.25 -6.12
CA TYR A 172 -7.58 29.15 -6.86
C TYR A 172 -7.86 27.85 -6.12
N SER A 173 -8.27 26.82 -6.85
CA SER A 173 -8.51 25.49 -6.31
C SER A 173 -7.91 24.43 -7.21
N GLY A 174 -7.47 23.32 -6.60
CA GLY A 174 -6.90 22.19 -7.31
C GLY A 174 -7.23 20.90 -6.58
N ALA A 175 -6.98 19.78 -7.25
CA ALA A 175 -7.13 18.46 -6.67
C ALA A 175 -5.96 17.60 -7.09
N LEU A 176 -5.49 16.76 -6.17
CA LEU A 176 -4.49 15.74 -6.44
C LEU A 176 -5.03 14.41 -5.96
N SER A 177 -5.29 13.52 -6.89
CA SER A 177 -5.62 12.13 -6.63
C SER A 177 -4.34 11.32 -6.51
N PHE A 178 -4.43 10.14 -5.90
CA PHE A 178 -3.35 9.17 -5.92
C PHE A 178 -3.92 7.76 -5.89
N VAL A 179 -3.10 6.80 -6.30
CA VAL A 179 -3.39 5.38 -6.22
C VAL A 179 -2.23 4.67 -5.52
N VAL A 180 -2.56 3.62 -4.78
CA VAL A 180 -1.58 2.76 -4.10
C VAL A 180 -1.40 1.52 -4.97
N ILE A 181 -0.16 1.20 -5.33
CA ILE A 181 0.20 0.04 -6.12
C ILE A 181 1.06 -0.87 -5.26
N TYR A 182 0.64 -2.12 -5.14
CA TYR A 182 1.35 -3.19 -4.45
C TYR A 182 2.09 -4.02 -5.50
N GLN A 183 3.43 -4.03 -5.47
CA GLN A 183 4.28 -4.73 -6.45
C GLN A 183 5.25 -5.68 -5.77
#